data_AF-A0AAD9XH56-F1
#
_entry.id   AF-A0AAD9XH56-F1
#
_cell.length_a   1.000
_cell.length_b   1.000
_cell.length_c   1.000
_cell.angle_alpha   90.00
_cell.angle_beta   90.00
_cell.angle_gamma   90.00
#
_symmetry.space_group_name_H-M   'P 1'
#
loop_
_entity.id
_entity.type
_entity.pdbx_description
1 polymer ?
#
loop_
_entity_poly.entity_id
_entity_poly.type
_entity_poly.pdbx_seq_one_letter_code
_entity_poly.pdbx_strand_id
1 'polypeptide(L)'
;MGRKKIEMKLVKDKASRQVTFSKRRNGVFRKANELVTLCAAEVAIVAFSPGGKPFSFGHPSVEDVSQRFLNADSMPKPHGDDPKQEGGMQELNQELTEVLKQLEIEKKRGKALDKALADQSTCIFKKPITQLNKDELMNLKTALEKLHEDVKSQVSEIEASASLLLLNKATEKSDN
;
A
#
# COMPACT_ATOMS: atom_id res chain seq x y z
N MET A 1 -6.93 42.25 -18.59
CA MET A 1 -6.11 43.15 -17.73
C MET A 1 -4.99 42.34 -17.10
N GLY A 2 -3.73 42.82 -17.19
CA GLY A 2 -2.55 42.13 -16.64
C GLY A 2 -2.31 42.32 -15.13
N ARG A 3 -1.22 41.77 -14.62
CA ARG A 3 -0.82 41.88 -13.21
C ARG A 3 -0.38 43.30 -12.88
N LYS A 4 -0.99 43.93 -11.87
CA LYS A 4 -0.61 45.27 -11.39
C LYS A 4 0.03 45.16 -9.99
N LYS A 5 0.96 46.08 -9.69
CA LYS A 5 1.51 46.24 -8.34
C LYS A 5 0.37 46.67 -7.40
N ILE A 6 0.33 46.08 -6.20
CA ILE A 6 -0.65 46.38 -5.16
C ILE A 6 0.08 46.63 -3.84
N GLU A 7 -0.51 47.42 -2.97
CA GLU A 7 0.02 47.67 -1.62
C GLU A 7 -0.18 46.46 -0.71
N MET A 8 0.74 46.25 0.23
CA MET A 8 0.66 45.18 1.24
C MET A 8 -0.20 45.60 2.42
N LYS A 9 -1.50 45.76 2.15
CA LYS A 9 -2.55 46.06 3.13
C LYS A 9 -3.77 45.17 2.91
N LEU A 10 -4.72 45.21 3.83
CA LEU A 10 -5.98 44.49 3.69
C LEU A 10 -6.71 44.90 2.39
N VAL A 11 -7.02 43.91 1.53
CA VAL A 11 -7.85 44.13 0.34
C VAL A 11 -9.27 44.44 0.80
N LYS A 12 -9.72 45.68 0.56
CA LYS A 12 -11.02 46.19 1.07
C LYS A 12 -12.21 45.46 0.45
N ASP A 13 -12.20 45.32 -0.87
CA ASP A 13 -13.25 44.63 -1.62
C ASP A 13 -13.31 43.14 -1.25
N LYS A 14 -14.50 42.66 -0.87
CA LYS A 14 -14.70 41.30 -0.34
C LYS A 14 -14.46 40.24 -1.42
N ALA A 15 -14.96 40.46 -2.64
CA ALA A 15 -14.80 39.51 -3.73
C ALA A 15 -13.33 39.38 -4.15
N SER A 16 -12.66 40.51 -4.34
CA SER A 16 -11.23 40.58 -4.65
C SER A 16 -10.39 39.97 -3.53
N ARG A 17 -10.75 40.19 -2.26
CA ARG A 17 -10.08 39.59 -1.10
C ARG A 17 -10.20 38.07 -1.12
N GLN A 18 -11.38 37.52 -1.40
CA GLN A 18 -11.59 36.08 -1.49
C GLN A 18 -10.78 35.45 -2.63
N VAL A 19 -10.80 36.07 -3.82
CA VAL A 19 -10.01 35.60 -4.97
C VAL A 19 -8.51 35.69 -4.68
N THR A 20 -8.06 36.78 -4.05
CA THR A 20 -6.66 36.98 -3.67
C THR A 20 -6.21 35.94 -2.65
N PHE A 21 -7.04 35.64 -1.64
CA PHE A 21 -6.78 34.58 -0.67
C PHE A 21 -6.56 33.24 -1.38
N SER A 22 -7.51 32.81 -2.22
CA SER A 22 -7.42 31.54 -2.94
C SER A 22 -6.15 31.44 -3.80
N LYS A 23 -5.84 32.51 -4.56
CA LYS A 23 -4.64 32.53 -5.43
C LYS A 23 -3.34 32.53 -4.63
N ARG A 24 -3.24 33.38 -3.59
CA ARG A 24 -2.02 33.48 -2.78
C ARG A 24 -1.79 32.22 -1.95
N ARG A 25 -2.83 31.68 -1.31
CA ARG A 25 -2.76 30.41 -0.57
C ARG A 25 -2.22 29.29 -1.46
N ASN A 26 -2.79 29.11 -2.65
CA ASN A 26 -2.32 28.09 -3.59
C ASN A 26 -0.87 28.34 -4.03
N GLY A 27 -0.49 29.60 -4.28
CA GLY A 27 0.89 29.96 -4.60
C GLY A 27 1.87 29.63 -3.48
N VAL A 28 1.51 29.94 -2.23
CA VAL A 28 2.28 29.61 -1.03
C VAL A 28 2.43 28.10 -0.87
N PHE A 29 1.35 27.33 -1.04
CA PHE A 29 1.39 25.86 -0.93
C PHE A 29 2.30 25.25 -2.00
N ARG A 30 2.27 25.76 -3.24
CA ARG A 30 3.19 25.31 -4.29
C ARG A 30 4.65 25.61 -3.94
N LYS A 31 4.95 26.80 -3.43
CA LYS A 31 6.30 27.15 -2.99
C LYS A 31 6.77 26.34 -1.80
N ALA A 32 5.87 26.02 -0.86
CA ALA A 32 6.17 25.11 0.23
C ALA A 32 6.52 23.70 -0.30
N ASN A 33 5.75 23.18 -1.26
CA ASN A 33 6.03 21.88 -1.88
C ASN A 33 7.38 21.87 -2.63
N GLU A 34 7.69 22.93 -3.38
CA GLU A 34 9.01 23.09 -4.00
C GLU A 34 10.13 23.05 -2.94
N LEU A 35 9.98 23.77 -1.83
CA LEU A 35 10.96 23.81 -0.75
C LEU A 35 11.15 22.44 -0.09
N VAL A 36 10.05 21.75 0.22
CA VAL A 36 10.05 20.38 0.73
C VAL A 36 10.85 19.47 -0.20
N THR A 37 10.59 19.56 -1.51
CA THR A 37 11.23 18.68 -2.50
C THR A 37 12.72 19.00 -2.67
N LEU A 38 13.10 20.28 -2.69
CA LEU A 38 14.48 20.71 -2.96
C LEU A 38 15.40 20.58 -1.75
N CYS A 39 14.86 20.75 -0.54
CA CYS A 39 15.66 20.86 0.67
C CYS A 39 15.36 19.77 1.69
N ALA A 40 14.50 18.79 1.36
CA ALA A 40 13.97 17.82 2.32
C ALA A 40 13.42 18.50 3.60
N ALA A 41 12.85 19.69 3.43
CA ALA A 41 12.37 20.50 4.53
C ALA A 41 11.03 19.96 5.04
N GLU A 42 10.84 20.03 6.35
CA GLU A 42 9.56 19.72 6.99
C GLU A 42 8.77 21.01 7.21
N VAL A 43 7.55 21.06 6.71
CA VAL A 43 6.78 22.31 6.63
C VAL A 43 5.32 22.05 6.96
N ALA A 44 4.73 22.87 7.82
CA ALA A 44 3.28 22.95 8.01
C ALA A 44 2.79 24.39 7.84
N ILE A 45 1.69 24.55 7.11
CA ILE A 45 1.03 25.83 6.87
C ILE A 45 -0.46 25.65 7.14
N VAL A 46 -1.01 26.50 8.01
CA VAL A 46 -2.45 26.58 8.27
C VAL A 46 -2.94 27.98 7.91
N ALA A 47 -3.98 28.07 7.09
CA ALA A 47 -4.54 29.33 6.61
C ALA A 47 -6.07 29.32 6.72
N PHE A 48 -6.63 30.36 7.34
CA PHE A 48 -8.07 30.55 7.42
C PHE A 48 -8.53 31.54 6.35
N SER A 49 -9.57 31.15 5.59
CA SER A 49 -10.21 32.07 4.67
C SER A 49 -10.90 33.21 5.41
N PRO A 50 -11.23 34.32 4.73
CA PRO A 50 -12.04 35.39 5.31
C PRO A 50 -13.39 34.92 5.91
N GLY A 51 -13.91 33.78 5.46
CA GLY A 51 -15.12 33.14 6.01
C GLY A 51 -14.85 32.11 7.11
N GLY A 52 -13.64 32.06 7.68
CA GLY A 52 -13.28 31.16 8.78
C GLY A 52 -12.97 29.71 8.37
N LYS A 53 -13.15 29.34 7.09
CA LYS A 53 -12.83 27.98 6.63
C LYS A 53 -11.31 27.73 6.65
N PRO A 54 -10.82 26.67 7.33
CA PRO A 54 -9.41 26.32 7.36
C PRO A 54 -8.94 25.65 6.06
N PHE A 55 -7.67 25.82 5.76
CA PHE A 55 -6.93 25.15 4.69
C PHE A 55 -5.52 24.89 5.19
N SER A 56 -4.96 23.74 4.83
CA SER A 56 -3.63 23.37 5.29
C SER A 56 -2.80 22.72 4.19
N PHE A 57 -1.48 22.79 4.40
CA PHE A 57 -0.45 22.04 3.69
C PHE A 57 0.53 21.53 4.75
N GLY A 58 0.92 20.27 4.67
CA GLY A 58 1.86 19.67 5.60
C GLY A 58 2.73 18.63 4.91
N HIS A 59 4.01 18.60 5.27
CA HIS A 59 4.94 17.53 4.93
C HIS A 59 5.87 17.28 6.13
N PRO A 60 5.95 16.04 6.66
CA PRO A 60 5.23 14.83 6.23
C PRO A 60 3.70 14.91 6.45
N SER A 61 3.25 15.49 7.56
CA SER A 61 1.86 15.91 7.77
C SER A 61 1.80 17.15 8.66
N VAL A 62 0.65 17.81 8.73
CA VAL A 62 0.46 18.97 9.64
C VAL A 62 0.59 18.53 11.10
N GLU A 63 0.07 17.35 11.44
CA GLU A 63 0.10 16.80 12.79
C GLU A 63 1.53 16.52 13.23
N ASP A 64 2.33 15.81 12.43
CA ASP A 64 3.71 15.45 12.77
C ASP A 64 4.60 16.67 12.99
N VAL A 65 4.44 17.69 12.15
CA VAL A 65 5.19 18.95 12.28
C VAL A 65 4.71 19.72 13.51
N SER A 66 3.40 19.76 13.76
CA SER A 66 2.84 20.46 14.92
C SER A 66 3.25 19.79 16.23
N GLN A 67 3.17 18.47 16.31
CA GLN A 67 3.57 17.69 17.47
C GLN A 67 5.05 17.91 17.80
N ARG A 68 5.93 17.86 16.80
CA ARG A 68 7.36 18.15 16.99
C ARG A 68 7.62 19.58 17.43
N PHE A 69 6.90 20.55 16.87
CA PHE A 69 7.01 21.94 17.27
C PHE A 69 6.57 22.15 18.73
N LEU A 70 5.44 21.56 19.13
CA LEU A 70 4.90 21.67 20.50
C LEU A 70 5.76 20.93 21.53
N ASN A 71 6.39 19.82 21.13
CA ASN A 71 7.24 19.02 22.00
C ASN A 71 8.71 19.49 22.00
N ALA A 72 9.05 20.54 21.26
CA ALA A 72 10.43 21.02 21.12
C ALA A 72 11.05 21.47 22.45
N ASP A 73 10.24 21.92 23.41
CA ASP A 73 10.72 22.30 24.75
C ASP A 73 11.00 21.09 25.67
N SER A 74 10.59 19.89 25.27
CA SER A 74 10.73 18.65 26.06
C SER A 74 11.81 17.70 25.55
N MET A 75 12.45 18.01 24.42
CA MET A 75 13.45 17.14 23.78
C MET A 75 14.84 17.80 23.78
N PRO A 76 15.92 17.07 24.09
CA PRO A 76 17.26 17.50 23.74
C PRO A 76 17.35 17.64 22.22
N LYS A 77 17.93 18.73 21.73
CA LYS A 77 18.10 18.99 20.28
C LYS A 77 18.75 17.78 19.59
N PRO A 78 18.17 17.24 18.51
CA PRO A 78 18.85 16.23 17.73
C PRO A 78 19.88 16.94 16.84
N HIS A 79 21.15 16.87 17.25
CA HIS A 79 22.18 16.61 16.25
C HIS A 79 21.87 15.23 15.65
N GLY A 80 22.06 15.08 14.34
CA GLY A 80 21.66 13.91 13.56
C GLY A 80 22.01 12.57 14.20
N ASP A 81 21.18 11.58 13.87
CA ASP A 81 21.10 10.21 14.40
C ASP A 81 20.09 10.06 15.54
N ASP A 82 18.80 10.05 15.16
CA ASP A 82 17.70 9.61 16.02
C ASP A 82 17.51 8.08 15.82
N PRO A 83 17.80 7.21 16.81
CA PRO A 83 17.73 5.75 16.66
C PRO A 83 16.29 5.22 16.53
N LYS A 84 15.29 6.09 16.69
CA LYS A 84 13.88 5.69 16.76
C LYS A 84 13.23 5.48 15.39
N GLN A 85 13.85 5.97 14.32
CA GLN A 85 13.40 5.73 12.94
C GLN A 85 13.98 4.44 12.35
N GLU A 86 15.01 3.84 12.97
CA GLU A 86 15.59 2.58 12.51
C GLU A 86 14.66 1.39 12.77
N GLY A 87 13.93 1.36 13.89
CA GLY A 87 13.04 0.23 14.23
C GLY A 87 11.95 -0.01 13.19
N GLY A 88 11.18 1.03 12.86
CA GLY A 88 10.10 0.92 11.86
C GLY A 88 10.62 0.68 10.44
N MET A 89 11.80 1.22 10.10
CA MET A 89 12.42 1.00 8.79
C MET A 89 13.05 -0.41 8.68
N GLN A 90 13.54 -0.97 9.78
CA GLN A 90 13.99 -2.36 9.85
C GLN A 90 12.81 -3.33 9.74
N GLU A 91 11.70 -3.09 10.44
CA GLU A 91 10.48 -3.90 10.32
C GLU A 91 9.95 -3.92 8.89
N LEU A 92 9.84 -2.75 8.24
CA LEU A 92 9.38 -2.66 6.85
C LEU A 92 10.31 -3.38 5.87
N ASN A 93 11.63 -3.30 6.10
CA ASN A 93 12.61 -4.01 5.27
C ASN A 93 12.57 -5.53 5.49
N GLN A 94 12.29 -5.99 6.72
CA GLN A 94 12.08 -7.41 7.03
C GLN A 94 10.82 -7.93 6.33
N GLU A 95 9.70 -7.21 6.43
CA GLU A 95 8.45 -7.56 5.74
C GLU A 95 8.64 -7.61 4.22
N LEU A 96 9.34 -6.61 3.66
CA LEU A 96 9.67 -6.59 2.23
C LEU A 96 10.52 -7.81 1.81
N THR A 97 11.51 -8.16 2.62
CA THR A 97 12.38 -9.32 2.35
C THR A 97 11.58 -10.62 2.41
N GLU A 98 10.66 -10.74 3.35
CA GLU A 98 9.79 -11.91 3.49
C GLU A 98 8.82 -12.05 2.29
N VAL A 99 8.17 -10.96 1.88
CA VAL A 99 7.29 -10.95 0.70
C VAL A 99 8.06 -11.29 -0.58
N LEU A 100 9.28 -10.77 -0.75
CA LEU A 100 10.13 -11.11 -1.89
C LEU A 100 10.51 -12.59 -1.92
N LYS A 101 10.81 -13.18 -0.76
CA LYS A 101 11.10 -14.61 -0.62
C LYS A 101 9.90 -15.47 -0.99
N GLN A 102 8.70 -15.12 -0.52
CA GLN A 102 7.46 -15.81 -0.89
C GLN A 102 7.20 -15.74 -2.40
N LEU A 103 7.38 -14.56 -2.99
CA LEU A 103 7.21 -14.36 -4.43
C LEU A 103 8.19 -15.20 -5.24
N GLU A 104 9.43 -15.38 -4.78
CA GLU A 104 10.41 -16.24 -5.46
C GLU A 104 10.04 -17.73 -5.37
N ILE A 105 9.51 -18.17 -4.23
CA ILE A 105 9.00 -19.54 -4.04
C ILE A 105 7.84 -19.79 -5.01
N GLU A 106 6.86 -18.90 -5.07
CA GLU A 106 5.71 -19.03 -5.99
C GLU A 106 6.14 -18.99 -7.46
N LYS A 107 7.12 -18.15 -7.83
CA LYS A 107 7.69 -18.15 -9.19
C LYS A 107 8.39 -19.47 -9.53
N LYS A 108 9.13 -20.07 -8.59
CA LYS A 108 9.76 -21.38 -8.78
C LYS A 108 8.71 -22.48 -8.91
N ARG A 109 7.65 -22.43 -8.09
CA ARG A 109 6.50 -23.34 -8.18
C ARG A 109 5.80 -23.25 -9.54
N GLY A 110 5.51 -22.04 -10.02
CA GLY A 110 4.93 -21.81 -11.35
C GLY A 110 5.77 -22.40 -12.47
N LYS A 111 7.08 -22.12 -12.49
CA LYS A 111 8.00 -22.71 -13.48
C LYS A 111 8.07 -24.23 -13.42
N ALA A 112 8.00 -24.82 -12.23
CA ALA A 112 7.98 -26.27 -12.06
C ALA A 112 6.67 -26.89 -12.58
N LEU A 113 5.53 -26.24 -12.34
CA LEU A 113 4.23 -26.65 -12.88
C LEU A 113 4.18 -26.52 -14.40
N ASP A 114 4.68 -25.43 -14.97
CA ASP A 114 4.78 -25.23 -16.42
C ASP A 114 5.65 -26.32 -17.07
N LYS A 115 6.76 -26.67 -16.42
CA LYS A 115 7.64 -27.76 -16.87
C LYS A 115 6.95 -29.12 -16.75
N ALA A 116 6.26 -29.39 -15.65
CA ALA A 116 5.50 -30.63 -15.47
C ALA A 116 4.36 -30.77 -16.51
N LEU A 117 3.67 -29.66 -16.84
CA LEU A 117 2.67 -29.62 -17.90
C LEU A 117 3.28 -29.85 -19.29
N ALA A 118 4.48 -29.29 -19.54
CA ALA A 118 5.21 -29.52 -20.78
C ALA A 118 5.69 -30.98 -20.90
N ASP A 119 6.20 -31.57 -19.81
CA ASP A 119 6.68 -32.96 -19.76
C ASP A 119 5.52 -33.98 -19.81
N GLN A 120 4.33 -33.62 -19.32
CA GLN A 120 3.10 -34.42 -19.41
C GLN A 120 2.46 -34.39 -20.82
N SER A 121 3.19 -33.91 -21.83
CA SER A 121 2.78 -33.85 -23.25
C SER A 121 2.39 -35.20 -23.88
N THR A 122 2.48 -36.32 -23.15
CA THR A 122 2.15 -37.68 -23.63
C THR A 122 0.91 -38.32 -22.98
N CYS A 123 0.22 -37.70 -22.02
CA CYS A 123 -0.86 -38.39 -21.32
C CYS A 123 -2.24 -38.14 -21.97
N ILE A 124 -2.86 -39.22 -22.47
CA ILE A 124 -4.30 -39.59 -22.63
C ILE A 124 -5.34 -38.47 -22.92
N PHE A 125 -5.29 -37.33 -22.24
CA PHE A 125 -6.19 -36.17 -22.34
C PHE A 125 -6.16 -35.41 -23.68
N LYS A 126 -5.19 -35.68 -24.57
CA LYS A 126 -5.13 -35.06 -25.91
C LYS A 126 -6.02 -35.77 -26.94
N LYS A 127 -6.40 -37.04 -26.73
CA LYS A 127 -7.27 -37.76 -27.66
C LYS A 127 -8.73 -37.38 -27.38
N PRO A 128 -9.54 -37.07 -28.41
CA PRO A 128 -10.98 -36.92 -28.24
C PRO A 128 -11.57 -38.18 -27.59
N ILE A 129 -12.55 -38.02 -26.71
CA ILE A 129 -13.22 -39.13 -26.01
C ILE A 129 -13.76 -40.19 -27.00
N THR A 130 -14.09 -39.76 -28.22
CA THR A 130 -14.56 -40.62 -29.32
C THR A 130 -13.51 -41.58 -29.89
N GLN A 131 -12.23 -41.41 -29.54
CA GLN A 131 -11.11 -42.22 -30.04
C GLN A 131 -10.46 -43.12 -28.98
N LEU A 132 -11.07 -43.21 -27.78
CA LEU A 132 -10.57 -44.03 -26.67
C LEU A 132 -11.23 -45.41 -26.67
N ASN A 133 -10.46 -46.46 -26.36
CA ASN A 133 -11.01 -47.79 -26.15
C ASN A 133 -11.70 -47.91 -24.77
N LYS A 134 -12.44 -49.00 -24.53
CA LYS A 134 -13.23 -49.18 -23.30
C LYS A 134 -12.36 -49.16 -22.03
N ASP A 135 -11.17 -49.77 -22.09
CA ASP A 135 -10.26 -49.85 -20.94
C ASP A 135 -9.60 -48.50 -20.65
N GLU A 136 -9.21 -47.76 -21.69
CA GLU A 136 -8.72 -46.37 -21.60
C GLU A 136 -9.79 -45.43 -21.03
N LEU A 137 -11.06 -45.60 -21.42
CA LEU A 137 -12.17 -44.81 -20.90
C LEU A 137 -12.45 -45.09 -19.42
N MET A 138 -12.36 -46.36 -19.01
CA MET A 138 -12.49 -46.75 -17.59
C MET A 138 -11.31 -46.24 -16.75
N ASN A 139 -10.10 -46.27 -17.30
CA ASN A 139 -8.91 -45.69 -16.65
C ASN A 139 -9.05 -44.16 -16.51
N LEU A 140 -9.56 -43.47 -17.53
CA LEU A 140 -9.83 -42.03 -17.49
C LEU A 140 -10.91 -41.69 -16.45
N LYS A 141 -12.00 -42.45 -16.39
CA LYS A 141 -13.05 -42.29 -15.37
C LYS A 141 -12.48 -42.40 -13.96
N THR A 142 -11.70 -43.45 -13.71
CA THR A 142 -11.09 -43.70 -12.39
C THR A 142 -10.08 -42.60 -12.03
N ALA A 143 -9.30 -42.11 -13.00
CA ALA A 143 -8.38 -41.00 -12.79
C ALA A 143 -9.11 -39.68 -12.46
N LEU A 144 -10.23 -39.39 -13.14
CA LEU A 144 -11.05 -38.21 -12.88
C LEU A 144 -11.75 -38.29 -11.51
N GLU A 145 -12.26 -39.47 -11.12
CA GLU A 145 -12.85 -39.70 -9.80
C GLU A 145 -11.81 -39.50 -8.69
N LYS A 146 -10.58 -39.99 -8.89
CA LYS A 146 -9.49 -39.76 -7.95
C LYS A 146 -9.13 -38.28 -7.85
N LEU A 147 -9.00 -37.59 -8.99
CA LEU A 147 -8.71 -36.15 -9.03
C LEU A 147 -9.80 -35.33 -8.33
N HIS A 148 -11.07 -35.69 -8.53
CA HIS A 148 -12.20 -35.04 -7.86
C HIS A 148 -12.06 -35.15 -6.34
N GLU A 149 -11.71 -36.33 -5.82
CA GLU A 149 -11.57 -36.55 -4.38
C GLU A 149 -10.33 -35.85 -3.81
N ASP A 150 -9.23 -35.80 -4.56
CA ASP A 150 -8.03 -35.04 -4.19
C ASP A 150 -8.34 -33.53 -4.10
N VAL A 151 -9.06 -32.97 -5.09
CA VAL A 151 -9.46 -31.55 -5.10
C VAL A 151 -10.39 -31.23 -3.93
N LYS A 152 -11.38 -32.09 -3.67
CA LYS A 152 -12.31 -31.92 -2.54
C LYS A 152 -11.61 -31.96 -1.18
N SER A 153 -10.60 -32.83 -1.03
CA SER A 153 -9.75 -32.86 0.15
C SER A 153 -8.96 -31.57 0.32
N GLN A 154 -8.34 -31.05 -0.75
CA GLN A 154 -7.58 -29.80 -0.69
C GLN A 154 -8.46 -28.59 -0.34
N VAL A 155 -9.67 -28.50 -0.88
CA VAL A 155 -10.61 -27.41 -0.53
C VAL A 155 -10.92 -27.44 0.97
N SER A 156 -11.19 -28.63 1.52
CA SER A 156 -11.47 -28.79 2.95
C SER A 156 -10.29 -28.37 3.84
N GLU A 157 -9.06 -28.68 3.42
CA GLU A 157 -7.82 -28.30 4.12
C GLU A 157 -7.59 -26.77 4.08
N ILE A 158 -7.84 -26.14 2.92
CA ILE A 158 -7.73 -24.68 2.77
C ILE A 158 -8.78 -23.97 3.63
N GLU A 159 -10.02 -24.45 3.66
CA GLU A 159 -11.08 -23.89 4.51
C GLU A 159 -10.75 -24.01 6.00
N ALA A 160 -10.20 -25.16 6.42
CA ALA A 160 -9.76 -25.38 7.79
C ALA A 160 -8.60 -24.44 8.18
N SER A 161 -7.58 -24.32 7.33
CA SER A 161 -6.43 -23.44 7.59
C SER A 161 -6.81 -21.95 7.60
N ALA A 162 -7.72 -21.51 6.72
CA ALA A 162 -8.24 -20.15 6.73
C ALA A 162 -9.01 -19.84 8.02
N SER A 163 -9.80 -20.80 8.52
CA SER A 163 -10.54 -20.65 9.77
C SER A 163 -9.61 -20.52 10.98
N LEU A 164 -8.54 -21.31 11.04
CA LEU A 164 -7.51 -21.21 12.10
C LEU A 164 -6.76 -19.88 12.08
N LEU A 165 -6.44 -19.36 10.89
CA LEU A 165 -5.79 -18.05 10.71
C LEU A 165 -6.65 -16.90 11.22
N LEU A 166 -7.97 -16.95 11.00
CA LEU A 166 -8.91 -15.94 11.50
C LEU A 166 -9.03 -15.97 13.03
N LEU A 167 -8.97 -17.15 13.64
CA LEU A 167 -8.99 -17.31 15.10
C LEU A 167 -7.73 -16.71 15.75
N ASN A 168 -6.54 -16.98 15.21
CA ASN A 168 -5.29 -16.41 15.75
C ASN A 168 -5.24 -14.88 15.67
N LYS A 169 -5.78 -14.28 14.60
CA LYS A 169 -5.90 -12.81 14.50
C LYS A 169 -6.88 -12.20 15.49
N ALA A 170 -7.88 -12.96 15.94
CA ALA A 170 -8.83 -12.50 16.96
C ALA A 170 -8.22 -12.54 18.38
N THR A 171 -7.36 -13.51 18.66
CA THR A 171 -6.68 -13.64 19.96
C THR A 171 -5.59 -12.59 20.15
N GLU A 172 -4.80 -12.26 19.11
CA GLU A 172 -3.77 -11.20 19.18
C GLU A 172 -4.35 -9.79 19.43
N LYS A 173 -5.64 -9.58 19.13
CA LYS A 173 -6.33 -8.30 19.34
C LYS A 173 -6.95 -8.16 20.74
N SER A 174 -6.94 -9.22 21.54
CA SER A 174 -7.53 -9.28 22.90
C SER A 174 -6.48 -9.06 24.00
N ASP A 175 -5.20 -9.25 23.70
CA ASP A 175 -4.09 -9.22 24.67
C ASP A 175 -3.30 -7.90 24.65
N ASN A 176 -3.81 -6.85 23.98
CA ASN A 176 -3.22 -5.52 23.89
C ASN A 176 -4.27 -4.42 24.12
#